data_AF-K2E6C4-F1
#
_entry.id   AF-K2E6C4-F1
#
_cell.length_a   1.000
_cell.length_b   1.000
_cell.length_c   1.000
_cell.angle_alpha   90.00
_cell.angle_beta   90.00
_cell.angle_gamma   90.00
#
_symmetry.space_group_name_H-M   'P 1'
#
loop_
_entity.id
_entity.type
_entity.pdbx_description
1 polymer ?
#
loop_
_entity_poly.entity_id
_entity_poly.type
_entity_poly.pdbx_seq_one_letter_code
_entity_poly.pdbx_strand_id
1 'polypeptide(L)'
;MNEIESRIRQLKIPQLQILKIITENESGVSSSKEIGDTTGTSLQLLGAMITPLRRIKIDNKNLIIPAGREVDNSVRWQLNNELITRNELKALLTNMNI
;
A
#
# COMPACT_ATOMS: atom_id res chain seq x y z
N MET A 1 2.39 12.93 17.45
CA MET A 1 2.08 12.35 16.13
C MET A 1 2.58 10.91 16.17
N ASN A 2 1.72 9.93 15.84
CA ASN A 2 2.08 8.51 15.85
C ASN A 2 3.22 8.27 14.81
N GLU A 3 4.22 7.42 15.12
CA GLU A 3 5.32 7.11 14.18
C GLU A 3 4.78 6.62 12.83
N ILE A 4 3.73 5.79 12.84
CA ILE A 4 3.06 5.28 11.63
C ILE A 4 2.54 6.44 10.77
N GLU A 5 1.81 7.35 11.40
CA GLU A 5 1.27 8.54 10.73
C GLU A 5 2.38 9.41 10.15
N SER A 6 3.46 9.62 10.91
CA SER A 6 4.60 10.40 10.44
C SER A 6 5.24 9.78 9.20
N ARG A 7 5.37 8.45 9.15
CA ARG A 7 5.91 7.74 7.98
C ARG A 7 4.98 7.85 6.78
N ILE A 8 3.67 7.70 6.98
CA ILE A 8 2.69 7.78 5.90
C ILE A 8 2.65 9.20 5.31
N ARG A 9 2.71 10.25 6.14
CA ARG A 9 2.74 11.64 5.68
C ARG A 9 3.99 12.02 4.85
N GLN A 10 5.08 11.25 4.96
CA GLN A 10 6.30 11.43 4.16
C GLN A 10 6.25 10.73 2.79
N LEU A 11 5.21 9.93 2.53
CA LEU A 11 5.04 9.22 1.27
C LEU A 11 4.70 10.19 0.13
N LYS A 12 5.15 9.83 -1.07
CA LYS A 12 4.78 10.53 -2.31
C LYS A 12 3.35 10.16 -2.71
N ILE A 13 2.68 11.04 -3.45
CA ILE A 13 1.30 10.82 -3.95
C ILE A 13 1.11 9.44 -4.60
N PRO A 14 1.99 8.95 -5.51
CA PRO A 14 1.78 7.62 -6.11
C PRO A 14 1.80 6.47 -5.08
N GLN A 15 2.58 6.61 -4.01
CA GLN A 15 2.64 5.62 -2.94
C GLN A 15 1.38 5.66 -2.07
N LEU A 16 0.87 6.86 -1.79
CA LEU A 16 -0.39 7.07 -1.08
C LEU A 16 -1.58 6.53 -1.88
N GLN A 17 -1.58 6.69 -3.21
CA GLN A 17 -2.57 6.09 -4.10
C GLN A 17 -2.56 4.56 -4.04
N ILE A 18 -1.37 3.93 -4.03
CA ILE A 18 -1.27 2.47 -3.86
C ILE A 18 -1.87 2.03 -2.52
N LEU A 19 -1.56 2.73 -1.42
CA LEU A 19 -2.13 2.44 -0.11
C LEU A 19 -3.65 2.60 -0.10
N LYS A 20 -4.18 3.63 -0.77
CA LYS A 20 -5.62 3.84 -0.94
C LYS A 20 -6.27 2.66 -1.67
N ILE A 21 -5.70 2.21 -2.78
CA ILE A 21 -6.20 1.07 -3.55
C ILE A 21 -6.24 -0.22 -2.72
N ILE A 22 -5.16 -0.53 -1.98
CA ILE A 22 -5.13 -1.71 -1.09
C ILE A 22 -6.20 -1.58 0.01
N THR A 23 -6.39 -0.38 0.54
CA THR A 23 -7.34 -0.12 1.62
C THR A 23 -8.80 -0.21 1.17
N GLU A 24 -9.09 0.23 -0.05
CA GLU A 24 -10.44 0.25 -0.64
C GLU A 24 -10.86 -1.11 -1.22
N ASN A 25 -9.91 -1.97 -1.58
CA ASN A 25 -10.20 -3.34 -2.03
C ASN A 25 -10.94 -4.15 -0.95
N GLU A 26 -12.09 -4.74 -1.24
CA GLU A 26 -12.92 -5.47 -0.26
C GLU A 26 -12.14 -6.54 0.52
N SER A 27 -11.23 -7.25 -0.15
CA SER A 27 -10.40 -8.29 0.46
C SER A 27 -9.24 -7.74 1.29
N GLY A 28 -8.91 -6.44 1.16
CA GLY A 28 -7.74 -5.82 1.77
C GLY A 28 -6.41 -6.23 1.10
N VAL A 29 -6.51 -6.87 -0.05
CA VAL A 29 -5.39 -7.41 -0.82
C VAL A 29 -5.55 -6.99 -2.27
N SER A 30 -4.51 -6.36 -2.84
CA SER A 30 -4.51 -6.02 -4.27
C SER A 30 -3.27 -6.57 -4.97
N SER A 31 -3.44 -7.10 -6.18
CA SER A 31 -2.33 -7.55 -7.02
C SER A 31 -1.60 -6.38 -7.66
N SER A 32 -0.32 -6.55 -8.00
CA SER A 32 0.41 -5.54 -8.78
C SER A 32 -0.30 -5.21 -10.09
N LYS A 33 -0.97 -6.18 -10.71
CA LYS A 33 -1.74 -5.93 -11.94
C LYS A 33 -2.96 -5.04 -11.69
N GLU A 34 -3.78 -5.37 -10.69
CA GLU A 34 -4.96 -4.57 -10.33
C GLU A 34 -4.59 -3.12 -9.98
N ILE A 35 -3.49 -2.93 -9.23
CA ILE A 35 -3.00 -1.59 -8.88
C ILE A 35 -2.55 -0.85 -10.15
N GLY A 36 -1.83 -1.53 -11.05
CA GLY A 36 -1.41 -0.97 -12.34
C GLY A 36 -2.60 -0.54 -13.20
N ASP A 37 -3.59 -1.41 -13.35
CA ASP A 37 -4.81 -1.16 -14.12
C ASP A 37 -5.61 0.01 -13.53
N THR A 38 -5.72 0.10 -12.20
CA THR A 38 -6.45 1.18 -11.50
C THR A 38 -5.75 2.54 -11.61
N THR A 39 -4.41 2.55 -11.60
CA THR A 39 -3.60 3.78 -11.66
C THR A 39 -3.20 4.17 -13.08
N GLY A 40 -3.49 3.36 -14.09
CA GLY A 40 -2.96 3.53 -15.44
C GLY A 40 -1.43 3.43 -15.51
N THR A 41 -0.80 2.77 -14.53
CA THR A 41 0.67 2.69 -14.39
C THR A 41 1.17 1.33 -14.85
N SER A 42 2.21 1.32 -15.69
CA SER A 42 2.82 0.08 -16.14
C SER A 42 3.44 -0.72 -14.97
N LEU A 43 3.44 -2.06 -15.08
CA LEU A 43 3.99 -2.94 -14.04
C LEU A 43 5.45 -2.61 -13.67
N GLN A 44 6.25 -2.19 -14.66
CA GLN A 44 7.65 -1.82 -14.43
C GLN A 44 7.76 -0.58 -13.52
N LEU A 45 6.95 0.45 -13.77
CA LEU A 45 6.91 1.66 -12.94
C LEU A 45 6.29 1.36 -11.57
N LEU A 46 5.29 0.50 -11.52
CA LEU A 46 4.67 0.07 -10.28
C LEU A 46 5.66 -0.60 -9.33
N GLY A 47 6.58 -1.42 -9.86
CA GLY A 47 7.66 -2.01 -9.08
C GLY A 47 8.53 -0.96 -8.37
N ALA A 48 8.78 0.19 -9.02
CA ALA A 48 9.51 1.31 -8.44
C ALA A 48 8.72 2.07 -7.35
N MET A 49 7.38 2.00 -7.38
CA MET A 49 6.51 2.62 -6.37
C MET A 49 6.25 1.72 -5.16
N ILE A 50 6.09 0.40 -5.39
CA ILE A 50 5.86 -0.61 -4.35
C ILE A 50 7.14 -0.93 -3.59
N THR A 51 8.29 -0.99 -4.25
CA THR A 51 9.56 -1.36 -3.59
C THR A 51 9.90 -0.46 -2.39
N PRO A 52 9.79 0.88 -2.48
CA PRO A 52 9.97 1.74 -1.32
C PRO A 52 8.91 1.50 -0.23
N LEU A 53 7.63 1.33 -0.59
CA LEU A 53 6.56 1.04 0.38
C LEU A 53 6.85 -0.23 1.19
N ARG A 54 7.27 -1.30 0.52
CA ARG A 54 7.67 -2.56 1.15
C ARG A 54 8.86 -2.39 2.11
N ARG A 55 9.78 -1.46 1.82
CA ARG A 55 10.98 -1.21 2.62
C ARG A 55 10.73 -0.31 3.82
N ILE A 56 9.58 0.35 3.91
CA ILE A 56 9.24 1.17 5.07
C ILE A 56 9.01 0.25 6.26
N LYS A 57 9.87 0.43 7.26
CA LYS A 57 9.79 -0.25 8.54
C LYS A 57 9.24 0.70 9.60
N ILE A 58 8.31 0.19 10.39
CA ILE A 58 7.80 0.81 11.62
C ILE A 58 7.87 -0.30 12.66
N ASP A 59 8.49 -0.04 13.82
CA ASP A 59 8.73 -1.07 14.86
C ASP A 59 9.31 -2.38 14.31
N ASN A 60 10.27 -2.27 13.38
CA ASN A 60 10.92 -3.37 12.66
C ASN A 60 9.99 -4.26 11.80
N LYS A 61 8.73 -3.86 11.60
CA LYS A 61 7.77 -4.52 10.71
C LYS A 61 7.58 -3.72 9.43
N ASN A 62 7.36 -4.40 8.31
CA ASN A 62 7.11 -3.72 7.02
C ASN A 62 5.66 -3.19 6.97
N LEU A 63 5.47 -1.99 6.41
CA LEU A 63 4.13 -1.37 6.27
C LEU A 63 3.19 -2.21 5.38
N ILE A 64 3.71 -2.75 4.28
CA ILE A 64 3.01 -3.69 3.41
C ILE A 64 3.74 -5.02 3.35
N ILE A 65 2.98 -6.11 3.22
CA ILE A 65 3.49 -7.48 3.18
C ILE A 65 2.90 -8.23 1.98
N PRO A 66 3.62 -9.24 1.44
CA PRO A 66 3.07 -10.09 0.40
C PRO A 66 1.90 -10.93 0.94
N ALA A 67 0.88 -11.13 0.11
CA ALA A 67 -0.36 -11.86 0.42
C ALA A 67 -0.60 -13.02 -0.58
N GLY A 68 0.48 -13.58 -1.13
CA GLY A 68 0.43 -14.62 -2.15
C GLY A 68 0.68 -14.08 -3.56
N ARG A 69 0.26 -14.87 -4.55
CA ARG A 69 0.44 -14.59 -5.98
C ARG A 69 -0.85 -14.86 -6.74
N GLU A 70 -1.06 -14.12 -7.83
CA GLU A 70 -2.11 -14.38 -8.81
C GLU A 70 -1.72 -15.50 -9.80
N VAL A 71 -2.68 -15.93 -10.62
CA VAL A 71 -2.50 -16.95 -11.68
C VAL A 71 -1.39 -16.54 -12.67
N ASP A 72 -1.23 -15.24 -12.91
CA ASP A 72 -0.19 -14.69 -13.78
C ASP A 72 1.17 -14.47 -13.07
N ASN A 73 1.34 -15.04 -11.86
CA ASN A 73 2.50 -14.89 -10.97
C ASN A 73 2.72 -13.48 -10.40
N SER A 74 1.82 -12.52 -10.62
CA SER A 74 1.93 -11.20 -10.00
C SER A 74 1.77 -11.28 -8.48
N VAL A 75 2.58 -10.51 -7.75
CA VAL A 75 2.56 -10.51 -6.28
C VAL A 75 1.34 -9.74 -5.80
N ARG A 76 0.66 -10.32 -4.81
CA ARG A 76 -0.43 -9.66 -4.08
C ARG A 76 0.13 -8.96 -2.85
N TRP A 77 -0.38 -7.77 -2.57
CA TRP A 77 0.07 -6.93 -1.47
C TRP A 77 -1.09 -6.62 -0.53
N GLN A 78 -0.79 -6.62 0.77
CA GLN A 78 -1.73 -6.24 1.81
C GLN A 78 -1.06 -5.33 2.83
N LEU A 79 -1.87 -4.61 3.60
CA LEU A 79 -1.39 -3.88 4.77
C LEU A 79 -0.95 -4.84 5.87
N ASN A 80 0.07 -4.43 6.60
CA ASN A 80 0.42 -5.11 7.83
C ASN A 80 -0.52 -4.67 8.96
N ASN A 81 -1.55 -5.47 9.23
CA ASN A 81 -2.57 -5.17 10.25
C ASN A 81 -2.01 -5.13 11.68
N GLU A 82 -0.78 -5.61 11.93
CA GLU A 82 -0.12 -5.43 13.23
C GLU A 82 0.38 -3.99 13.46
N LEU A 83 0.49 -3.20 12.39
CA LEU A 83 0.90 -1.80 12.44
C LEU A 83 -0.31 -0.87 12.34
N ILE A 84 -1.16 -1.08 11.35
CA ILE A 84 -2.31 -0.21 11.10
C ILE A 84 -3.43 -1.01 10.45
N THR A 85 -4.65 -0.84 10.95
CA THR A 85 -5.84 -1.44 10.35
C THR A 85 -6.24 -0.68 9.08
N ARG A 86 -7.00 -1.34 8.20
CA ARG A 86 -7.57 -0.70 7.01
C ARG A 86 -8.41 0.54 7.35
N ASN A 87 -9.21 0.47 8.40
CA ASN A 87 -10.09 1.58 8.80
C ASN A 87 -9.28 2.79 9.28
N GLU A 88 -8.22 2.56 10.07
CA GLU A 88 -7.32 3.63 10.51
C GLU A 88 -6.58 4.26 9.34
N LEU A 89 -6.06 3.44 8.42
CA LEU A 89 -5.37 3.96 7.24
C LEU A 89 -6.33 4.75 6.34
N LYS A 90 -7.55 4.27 6.14
CA LYS A 90 -8.58 4.98 5.36
C LYS A 90 -8.85 6.36 5.95
N ALA A 91 -9.08 6.43 7.26
CA ALA A 91 -9.31 7.69 7.96
C ALA A 91 -8.12 8.65 7.81
N LEU A 92 -6.89 8.13 7.93
CA LEU A 92 -5.68 8.93 7.75
C LEU A 92 -5.54 9.49 6.33
N LEU A 93 -5.78 8.66 5.31
CA LEU A 93 -5.71 9.08 3.89
C LEU A 93 -6.79 10.12 3.56
N THR A 94 -8.02 9.94 4.06
CA THR A 94 -9.10 10.93 3.91
C THR A 94 -8.72 12.28 4.54
N ASN A 95 -8.13 12.28 5.74
CA ASN A 95 -7.65 13.50 6.40
C ASN A 95 -6.50 14.20 5.64
N MET A 96 -5.83 13.48 4.74
CA MET A 96 -4.76 14.02 3.88
C MET A 96 -5.27 14.48 2.50
N ASN A 97 -6.58 14.39 2.23
CA ASN A 97 -7.20 14.63 0.93
C ASN A 97 -6.64 13.74 -0.19
N ILE A 98 -6.34 12.47 0.13
CA ILE A 98 -5.89 11.45 -0.82
C ILE A 98 -7.05 10.63 -1.37
#